data_AF-A0A1G6E7Q3-F1
#
_entry.id   AF-A0A1G6E7Q3-F1
#
_cell.length_a   1.000
_cell.length_b   1.000
_cell.length_c   1.000
_cell.angle_alpha   90.00
_cell.angle_beta   90.00
_cell.angle_gamma   90.00
#
_symmetry.space_group_name_H-M   'P 1'
#
loop_
_entity.id
_entity.type
_entity.pdbx_description
1 polymer ?
#
loop_
_entity_poly.entity_id
_entity_poly.type
_entity_poly.pdbx_seq_one_letter_code
_entity_poly.pdbx_strand_id
1 'polypeptide(L)'
;METWTGAFPQLLAAYEHKERFYGIWDATTRLQAEAALDEWIATIPKGQKEVWSDLVRAVGNWHEETMTYFETDMPVTNAYTESINRLAKDKNREGRGYSFEVMRARMLYTTKHKKKAPTAKVSPFYKKTIGYGLPDFAEELNYGVDLSTI
;
A
#
# COMPACT_ATOMS: atom_id res chain seq x y z
N MET A 1 7.16 -18.89 25.94
CA MET A 1 6.48 -17.63 26.29
C MET A 1 6.22 -17.53 27.80
N GLU A 2 5.99 -18.66 28.48
CA GLU A 2 5.56 -18.75 29.90
C GLU A 2 6.53 -18.15 30.94
N THR A 3 7.84 -18.11 30.67
CA THR A 3 8.83 -17.66 31.65
C THR A 3 8.76 -16.16 31.96
N TRP A 4 8.29 -15.33 31.01
CA TRP A 4 8.21 -13.88 31.19
C TRP A 4 6.79 -13.40 31.51
N THR A 5 5.77 -14.09 31.00
CA THR A 5 4.36 -13.75 31.22
C THR A 5 3.88 -14.11 32.63
N GLY A 6 4.44 -15.16 33.24
CA GLY A 6 4.13 -15.50 34.64
C GLY A 6 4.79 -14.58 35.67
N ALA A 7 5.93 -13.97 35.33
CA ALA A 7 6.69 -13.10 36.25
C ALA A 7 6.20 -11.64 36.23
N PHE A 8 5.60 -11.19 35.12
CA PHE A 8 5.16 -9.80 34.94
C PHE A 8 3.73 -9.75 34.40
N PRO A 9 2.70 -9.80 35.28
CA PRO A 9 1.29 -9.81 34.88
C PRO A 9 0.89 -8.64 33.97
N GLN A 10 1.50 -7.46 34.18
CA GLN A 10 1.28 -6.28 33.35
C GLN A 10 1.76 -6.44 31.90
N LEU A 11 2.85 -7.19 31.67
CA LEU A 11 3.35 -7.48 30.33
C LEU A 11 2.47 -8.51 29.62
N LEU A 12 1.99 -9.52 30.37
CA LEU A 12 1.00 -10.46 29.82
C LEU A 12 -0.28 -9.72 29.39
N ALA A 13 -0.82 -8.85 30.25
CA ALA A 13 -2.01 -8.07 29.91
C ALA A 13 -1.79 -7.18 28.68
N ALA A 14 -0.62 -6.56 28.55
CA ALA A 14 -0.27 -5.77 27.36
C ALA A 14 -0.20 -6.64 26.09
N TYR A 15 0.39 -7.83 26.20
CA TYR A 15 0.48 -8.79 25.10
C TYR A 15 -0.91 -9.26 24.66
N GLU A 16 -1.75 -9.71 25.59
CA GLU A 16 -3.12 -10.16 25.30
C GLU A 16 -3.95 -9.03 24.69
N HIS A 17 -3.79 -7.80 25.19
CA HIS A 17 -4.46 -6.64 24.64
C HIS A 17 -4.01 -6.33 23.19
N LYS A 18 -2.71 -6.52 22.89
CA LYS A 18 -2.18 -6.43 21.52
C LYS A 18 -2.77 -7.52 20.62
N GLU A 19 -2.85 -8.76 21.08
CA GLU A 19 -3.44 -9.85 20.28
C GLU A 19 -4.93 -9.61 19.99
N ARG A 20 -5.69 -9.10 20.97
CA ARG A 20 -7.09 -8.71 20.77
C ARG A 20 -7.25 -7.59 19.73
N PHE A 21 -6.29 -6.67 19.63
CA PHE A 21 -6.28 -5.68 18.55
C PHE A 21 -6.21 -6.34 17.18
N TYR A 22 -5.29 -7.31 16.99
CA TYR A 22 -5.19 -8.04 15.72
C TYR A 22 -6.46 -8.82 15.38
N GLY A 23 -7.15 -9.36 16.40
CA GLY A 23 -8.43 -10.05 16.23
C GLY A 23 -9.54 -9.22 15.61
N ILE A 24 -9.43 -7.87 15.59
CA ILE A 24 -10.38 -7.00 14.89
C ILE A 24 -10.46 -7.34 13.39
N TRP A 25 -9.32 -7.73 12.78
CA TRP A 25 -9.24 -8.08 11.36
C TRP A 25 -9.80 -9.45 11.02
N ASP A 26 -10.17 -10.26 12.01
CA ASP A 26 -10.89 -11.53 11.81
C ASP A 26 -12.40 -11.31 11.64
N ALA A 27 -12.90 -10.08 11.81
CA ALA A 27 -14.31 -9.74 11.62
C ALA A 27 -14.75 -9.88 10.15
N THR A 28 -16.00 -10.30 9.93
CA THR A 28 -16.55 -10.46 8.57
C THR A 28 -17.15 -9.16 8.03
N THR A 29 -17.61 -8.27 8.90
CA THR A 29 -18.29 -7.04 8.49
C THR A 29 -17.71 -5.82 9.19
N ARG A 30 -17.83 -4.66 8.53
CA ARG A 30 -17.44 -3.37 9.10
C ARG A 30 -18.06 -3.14 10.48
N LEU A 31 -19.35 -3.41 10.64
CA LEU A 31 -20.06 -3.23 11.90
C LEU A 31 -19.46 -4.10 13.03
N GLN A 32 -19.07 -5.34 12.73
CA GLN A 32 -18.42 -6.21 13.71
C GLN A 32 -17.02 -5.70 14.07
N ALA A 33 -16.26 -5.22 13.08
CA ALA A 33 -14.93 -4.66 13.31
C ALA A 33 -14.98 -3.38 14.15
N GLU A 34 -15.92 -2.48 13.87
CA GLU A 34 -16.15 -1.25 14.65
C GLU A 34 -16.51 -1.58 16.10
N ALA A 35 -17.45 -2.51 16.31
CA ALA A 35 -17.81 -2.96 17.66
C ALA A 35 -16.61 -3.59 18.40
N ALA A 36 -15.79 -4.39 17.71
CA ALA A 36 -14.58 -4.98 18.27
C ALA A 36 -13.52 -3.93 18.61
N LEU A 37 -13.37 -2.88 17.78
CA LEU A 37 -12.47 -1.77 18.05
C LEU A 37 -12.92 -0.97 19.27
N ASP A 38 -14.22 -0.64 19.36
CA ASP A 38 -14.78 0.06 20.50
C ASP A 38 -14.60 -0.73 21.81
N GLU A 39 -14.86 -2.04 21.76
CA GLU A 39 -14.61 -2.93 22.90
C GLU A 39 -13.13 -2.97 23.26
N TRP A 40 -12.24 -3.02 22.26
CA TRP A 40 -10.81 -2.99 22.48
C TRP A 40 -10.39 -1.69 23.19
N ILE A 41 -10.80 -0.52 22.71
CA ILE A 41 -10.51 0.77 23.36
C ILE A 41 -11.06 0.80 24.80
N ALA A 42 -12.29 0.30 25.01
CA ALA A 42 -12.92 0.27 26.33
C ALA A 42 -12.22 -0.66 27.33
N THR A 43 -11.55 -1.71 26.85
CA THR A 43 -10.93 -2.75 27.68
C THR A 43 -9.41 -2.63 27.79
N ILE A 44 -8.85 -1.44 27.52
CA ILE A 44 -7.43 -1.14 27.79
C ILE A 44 -7.07 -1.48 29.25
N PRO A 45 -6.01 -2.27 29.51
CA PRO A 45 -5.61 -2.64 30.86
C PRO A 45 -5.34 -1.43 31.74
N LYS A 46 -5.75 -1.53 33.01
CA LYS A 46 -5.59 -0.45 33.99
C LYS A 46 -4.12 -0.03 34.12
N GLY A 47 -3.87 1.27 34.05
CA GLY A 47 -2.52 1.83 34.11
C GLY A 47 -1.74 1.82 32.79
N GLN A 48 -2.33 1.33 31.69
CA GLN A 48 -1.68 1.28 30.38
C GLN A 48 -2.25 2.28 29.37
N LYS A 49 -3.25 3.10 29.74
CA LYS A 49 -3.90 4.06 28.82
C LYS A 49 -2.91 4.93 28.06
N GLU A 50 -1.89 5.45 28.74
CA GLU A 50 -0.86 6.28 28.11
C GLU A 50 -0.02 5.51 27.09
N VAL A 51 0.27 4.22 27.35
CA VAL A 51 1.04 3.34 26.45
C VAL A 51 0.31 3.16 25.12
N TRP A 52 -1.02 3.06 25.16
CA TRP A 52 -1.86 2.82 23.98
C TRP A 52 -2.39 4.11 23.35
N SER A 53 -2.15 5.28 23.96
CA SER A 53 -2.77 6.55 23.58
C SER A 53 -2.50 6.95 22.12
N ASP A 54 -1.27 6.75 21.64
CA ASP A 54 -0.91 7.05 20.25
C ASP A 54 -1.60 6.11 19.26
N LEU A 55 -1.74 4.83 19.60
CA LEU A 55 -2.47 3.87 18.75
C LEU A 55 -3.96 4.20 18.71
N VAL A 56 -4.57 4.48 19.87
CA VAL A 56 -5.98 4.90 19.98
C VAL A 56 -6.23 6.18 19.17
N ARG A 57 -5.31 7.15 19.25
CA ARG A 57 -5.38 8.37 18.45
C ARG A 57 -5.26 8.07 16.96
N ALA A 58 -4.34 7.19 16.55
CA ALA A 58 -4.15 6.84 15.16
C ALA A 58 -5.40 6.17 14.58
N VAL A 59 -5.93 5.13 15.22
CA VAL A 59 -7.15 4.45 14.74
C VAL A 59 -8.39 5.34 14.80
N GLY A 60 -8.46 6.27 15.74
CA GLY A 60 -9.53 7.28 15.78
C GLY A 60 -9.43 8.31 14.64
N ASN A 61 -8.22 8.79 14.33
CA ASN A 61 -8.00 9.76 13.26
C ASN A 61 -8.23 9.15 11.87
N TRP A 62 -7.89 7.87 11.69
CA TRP A 62 -7.97 7.14 10.42
C TRP A 62 -9.09 6.09 10.44
N HIS A 63 -10.15 6.35 11.21
CA HIS A 63 -11.20 5.38 11.47
C HIS A 63 -11.86 4.93 10.17
N GLU A 64 -12.33 5.89 9.36
CA GLU A 64 -13.02 5.60 8.11
C GLU A 64 -12.15 4.81 7.14
N GLU A 65 -10.90 5.22 6.97
CA GLU A 65 -9.95 4.55 6.07
C GLU A 65 -9.63 3.13 6.53
N THR A 66 -9.49 2.93 7.85
CA THR A 66 -9.23 1.61 8.43
C THR A 66 -10.45 0.70 8.27
N MET A 67 -11.66 1.21 8.51
CA MET A 67 -12.89 0.43 8.45
C MET A 67 -13.36 0.12 7.03
N THR A 68 -12.98 0.95 6.06
CA THR A 68 -13.17 0.71 4.61
C THR A 68 -12.57 -0.64 4.17
N TYR A 69 -11.57 -1.16 4.88
CA TYR A 69 -11.02 -2.50 4.66
C TYR A 69 -12.11 -3.59 4.60
N PHE A 70 -13.13 -3.49 5.46
CA PHE A 70 -14.18 -4.50 5.58
C PHE A 70 -15.34 -4.32 4.59
N GLU A 71 -15.36 -3.22 3.84
CA GLU A 71 -16.38 -2.96 2.81
C GLU A 71 -15.94 -3.41 1.42
N THR A 72 -14.65 -3.68 1.25
CA THR A 72 -14.08 -4.02 -0.06
C THR A 72 -14.04 -5.54 -0.24
N ASP A 73 -14.79 -6.07 -1.20
CA ASP A 73 -14.80 -7.50 -1.55
C ASP A 73 -13.47 -8.04 -2.12
N MET A 74 -12.48 -7.16 -2.34
CA MET A 74 -11.16 -7.53 -2.83
C MET A 74 -10.14 -7.50 -1.70
N PRO A 75 -9.44 -8.62 -1.42
CA PRO A 75 -8.29 -8.62 -0.52
C PRO A 75 -7.22 -7.67 -1.05
N VAL A 76 -7.09 -6.48 -0.43
CA VAL A 76 -6.01 -5.56 -0.76
C VAL A 76 -4.72 -6.11 -0.17
N THR A 77 -3.92 -6.77 -1.01
CA THR A 77 -2.64 -7.31 -0.58
C THR A 77 -1.57 -6.21 -0.46
N ASN A 78 -0.86 -6.19 0.67
CA ASN A 78 0.30 -5.32 0.88
C ASN A 78 1.51 -5.74 0.02
N ALA A 79 1.41 -6.82 -0.76
CA ALA A 79 2.54 -7.34 -1.55
C ALA A 79 3.12 -6.31 -2.53
N TYR A 80 2.26 -5.49 -3.14
CA TYR A 80 2.70 -4.44 -4.08
C TYR A 80 3.49 -3.33 -3.37
N THR A 81 2.96 -2.81 -2.26
CA THR A 81 3.61 -1.80 -1.45
C THR A 81 4.90 -2.33 -0.82
N GLU A 82 4.93 -3.59 -0.39
CA GLU A 82 6.14 -4.26 0.10
C GLU A 82 7.20 -4.45 -0.99
N SER A 83 6.82 -4.81 -2.22
CA SER A 83 7.78 -4.97 -3.33
C SER A 83 8.44 -3.64 -3.69
N ILE A 84 7.66 -2.55 -3.73
CA ILE A 84 8.17 -1.20 -3.95
C ILE A 84 9.06 -0.74 -2.79
N ASN A 85 8.68 -1.02 -1.54
CA ASN A 85 9.51 -0.71 -0.37
C ASN A 85 10.83 -1.49 -0.38
N ARG A 86 10.82 -2.75 -0.82
CA ARG A 86 12.04 -3.54 -1.01
C ARG A 86 12.94 -2.91 -2.07
N LEU A 87 12.38 -2.54 -3.22
CA LEU A 87 13.10 -1.87 -4.30
C LEU A 87 13.76 -0.56 -3.81
N ALA A 88 13.03 0.24 -3.04
CA ALA A 88 13.56 1.48 -2.47
C ALA A 88 14.76 1.22 -1.53
N LYS A 89 14.66 0.19 -0.66
CA LYS A 89 15.75 -0.22 0.24
C LYS A 89 16.98 -0.70 -0.53
N ASP A 90 16.78 -1.44 -1.61
CA ASP A 90 17.87 -1.91 -2.48
C ASP A 90 18.59 -0.74 -3.16
N LYS A 91 17.82 0.22 -3.71
CA LYS A 91 18.38 1.44 -4.32
C LYS A 91 19.12 2.32 -3.33
N ASN A 92 18.64 2.43 -2.10
CA ASN A 92 19.34 3.14 -1.02
C ASN A 92 20.68 2.45 -0.67
N ARG A 93 20.69 1.11 -0.61
CA ARG A 93 21.91 0.33 -0.34
C ARG A 93 22.96 0.48 -1.45
N GLU A 94 22.53 0.51 -2.71
CA GLU A 94 23.38 0.78 -3.87
C GLU A 94 23.89 2.23 -3.90
N GLY A 95 23.06 3.18 -3.46
CA GLY A 95 23.29 4.63 -3.51
C GLY A 95 23.97 5.21 -2.28
N ARG A 96 25.06 4.60 -1.78
CA ARG A 96 25.82 5.19 -0.65
C ARG A 96 26.22 6.64 -0.98
N GLY A 97 25.79 7.58 -0.14
CA GLY A 97 26.08 9.01 -0.30
C GLY A 97 25.07 9.79 -1.15
N TYR A 98 23.97 9.18 -1.59
CA TYR A 98 22.90 9.91 -2.26
C TYR A 98 22.10 10.76 -1.29
N SER A 99 21.78 11.99 -1.70
CA SER A 99 20.76 12.79 -1.02
C SER A 99 19.37 12.22 -1.29
N PHE A 100 18.41 12.56 -0.43
CA PHE A 100 17.02 12.14 -0.59
C PHE A 100 16.47 12.49 -1.99
N GLU A 101 16.76 13.68 -2.50
CA GLU A 101 16.32 14.13 -3.83
C GLU A 101 16.86 13.24 -4.95
N VAL A 102 18.12 12.82 -4.87
CA VAL A 102 18.74 11.92 -5.86
C VAL A 102 18.10 10.53 -5.81
N MET A 103 17.84 10.02 -4.59
CA MET A 103 17.16 8.74 -4.42
C MET A 103 15.72 8.79 -4.96
N ARG A 104 14.97 9.85 -4.62
CA ARG A 104 13.59 10.08 -5.10
C ARG A 104 13.54 10.19 -6.61
N ALA A 105 14.43 10.96 -7.23
CA ALA A 105 14.50 11.09 -8.69
C ALA A 105 14.79 9.74 -9.35
N ARG A 106 15.69 8.93 -8.76
CA ARG A 106 15.94 7.58 -9.27
C ARG A 106 14.71 6.69 -9.16
N MET A 107 14.01 6.69 -8.03
CA MET A 107 12.79 5.89 -7.87
C MET A 107 11.67 6.29 -8.83
N LEU A 108 11.51 7.59 -9.12
CA LEU A 108 10.42 8.10 -9.97
C LEU A 108 10.72 8.04 -11.48
N TYR A 109 11.99 8.21 -11.88
CA TYR A 109 12.34 8.45 -13.29
C TYR A 109 13.22 7.38 -13.94
N THR A 110 13.68 6.34 -13.21
CA THR A 110 14.52 5.29 -13.82
C THR A 110 13.74 4.20 -14.52
N THR A 111 12.46 4.03 -14.19
CA THR A 111 11.58 3.04 -14.82
C THR A 111 11.15 3.55 -16.19
N LYS A 112 11.51 2.82 -17.25
CA LYS A 112 11.15 3.19 -18.62
C LYS A 112 9.62 3.14 -18.75
N HIS A 113 9.01 4.26 -19.10
CA HIS A 113 7.60 4.30 -19.48
C HIS A 113 7.33 3.33 -20.64
N LYS A 114 6.21 2.60 -20.59
CA LYS A 114 5.73 1.84 -21.74
C LYS A 114 5.32 2.81 -22.84
N LYS A 115 6.28 3.16 -23.69
CA LYS A 115 6.03 3.81 -24.97
C LYS A 115 5.68 2.72 -25.98
N LYS A 116 4.41 2.60 -26.36
CA LYS A 116 4.08 1.89 -27.60
C LYS A 116 4.30 2.88 -28.73
N ALA A 117 5.21 2.58 -29.64
CA ALA A 117 5.24 3.28 -30.92
C ALA A 117 3.86 3.11 -31.57
N PRO A 118 3.26 4.16 -32.14
CA PRO A 118 1.97 4.04 -32.81
C PRO A 118 2.12 3.00 -33.93
N THR A 119 1.49 1.84 -33.75
CA THR A 119 1.32 0.89 -34.85
C THR A 119 0.27 1.50 -35.76
N ALA A 120 0.70 2.21 -36.79
CA ALA A 120 -0.18 2.59 -37.88
C ALA A 120 -0.83 1.30 -38.40
N LYS A 121 -2.12 1.09 -38.09
CA LYS A 121 -2.89 0.02 -38.68
C LYS A 121 -3.13 0.42 -40.13
N VAL A 122 -2.15 0.16 -40.99
CA VAL A 122 -2.33 0.33 -42.43
C VAL A 122 -3.41 -0.66 -42.84
N SER A 123 -4.58 -0.14 -43.22
CA SER A 123 -5.67 -0.96 -43.71
C SER A 123 -5.17 -1.84 -44.86
N PRO A 124 -5.52 -3.14 -44.91
CA PRO A 124 -5.22 -4.00 -46.06
C PRO A 124 -5.79 -3.47 -47.38
N PHE A 125 -6.72 -2.51 -47.32
CA PHE A 125 -7.38 -1.88 -48.45
C PHE A 125 -6.78 -0.53 -48.87
N TYR A 126 -5.63 -0.12 -48.32
CA TYR A 126 -4.98 1.13 -48.73
C TYR A 126 -4.39 1.02 -50.14
N LYS A 127 -5.25 1.19 -51.16
CA LYS A 127 -4.82 1.45 -52.53
C LYS A 127 -4.24 2.86 -52.60
N LYS A 128 -3.04 2.97 -53.14
CA LYS A 128 -2.28 4.20 -53.38
C LYS A 128 -3.01 5.12 -54.36
N THR A 129 -4.00 5.86 -53.89
CA THR A 129 -4.54 7.02 -54.62
C THR A 129 -3.66 8.21 -54.31
N ILE A 130 -3.09 8.82 -55.36
CA ILE A 130 -2.29 10.04 -55.27
C ILE A 130 -3.19 11.15 -54.74
N GLY A 131 -3.06 11.47 -53.46
CA GLY A 131 -3.73 12.58 -52.80
C GLY A 131 -2.92 12.96 -51.58
N TYR A 132 -2.56 14.24 -51.48
CA TYR A 132 -1.85 14.82 -50.34
C TYR A 132 -2.69 14.68 -49.06
N GLY A 133 -2.56 13.56 -48.36
CA GLY A 133 -3.02 13.39 -46.99
C GLY A 133 -1.85 13.58 -46.04
N LEU A 134 -1.93 14.54 -45.13
CA LEU A 134 -1.01 14.64 -43.99
C LEU A 134 -0.93 13.28 -43.28
N PRO A 135 0.26 12.81 -42.88
CA PRO A 135 0.36 11.59 -42.09
C PRO A 135 -0.45 11.80 -40.81
N ASP A 136 -1.36 10.85 -40.51
CA ASP A 136 -2.01 10.76 -39.21
C ASP A 136 -0.88 10.66 -38.17
N PHE A 137 -0.65 11.75 -37.44
CA PHE A 137 0.21 11.74 -36.27
C PHE A 137 -0.56 10.98 -35.19
N ALA A 138 -0.51 9.65 -35.26
CA ALA A 138 -1.01 8.80 -34.20
C ALA A 138 -0.28 9.21 -32.91
N GLU A 139 -1.01 9.83 -31.99
CA GLU A 139 -0.46 10.32 -30.73
C GLU A 139 0.26 9.19 -29.99
N GLU A 140 1.48 9.45 -29.53
CA GLU A 140 2.21 8.52 -28.67
C GLU A 140 1.44 8.37 -27.35
N LEU A 141 0.68 7.28 -27.22
CA LEU A 141 0.00 6.93 -25.99
C LEU A 141 1.02 6.48 -24.94
N ASN A 142 1.19 7.31 -23.92
CA ASN A 142 2.00 6.99 -22.74
C ASN A 142 1.14 6.22 -21.73
N TYR A 143 1.41 4.91 -21.59
CA TYR A 143 0.67 4.02 -20.68
C TYR A 143 1.23 4.02 -19.25
N GLY A 144 2.09 4.98 -18.90
CA GLY A 144 2.74 5.03 -17.61
C GLY A 144 3.89 4.01 -17.48
N VAL A 145 4.30 3.77 -16.25
CA VAL A 145 5.38 2.83 -15.91
C VAL A 145 4.78 1.43 -15.76
N ASP A 146 5.40 0.42 -16.37
CA ASP A 146 5.04 -0.98 -16.11
C ASP A 146 5.61 -1.44 -14.78
N LEU A 147 4.72 -1.75 -13.85
CA LEU A 147 5.07 -2.18 -12.51
C LEU A 147 4.93 -3.70 -12.34
N SER A 148 4.51 -4.43 -13.39
CA SER A 148 4.33 -5.89 -13.36
C SER A 148 5.64 -6.68 -13.33
N THR A 149 6.78 -6.01 -13.57
CA THR A 149 8.12 -6.62 -13.62
C THR A 149 8.96 -6.31 -12.36
N ILE A 150 8.37 -5.66 -11.35
CA ILE A 150 9.03 -5.33 -10.07
C ILE A 150 8.75 -6.39 -9.01
#